data_AF-E0S7G5-F1
#
_entry.id   AF-E0S7G5-F1
#
_cell.length_a   1.000
_cell.length_b   1.000
_cell.length_c   1.000
_cell.angle_alpha   90.00
_cell.angle_beta   90.00
_cell.angle_gamma   90.00
#
_symmetry.space_group_name_H-M   'P 1'
#
loop_
_entity.id
_entity.type
_entity.pdbx_description
1 polymer ?
#
loop_
_entity_poly.entity_id
_entity_poly.type
_entity_poly.pdbx_seq_one_letter_code
_entity_poly.pdbx_strand_id
1 'polypeptide(L)'
;MIEFKYLGTRSGKSLMLSIDNKRYLFNLFEGFQRYCIESNVSISKISVIFVSEETSVPPLVGTYLTLRDIKKESLDIVCSLRLEKMLALASAFADPMDLRINYMRNYSDGFISVETIENTLSGDSRERKESSFILNIRPIRGRFLVEKVPKDVPKHLYSRLTRREKVEHNGRVYNGEEYMEDDIDVGVIAVVFSSGNYGELLERMRRRAPRYFFCFQRDVAQFLSSTLEGRFFLLEDNHFVEYGSLYDIQIGLGSIHGDFLSPLPFEKTASPSPWDMESVQSGDFLTYDKNLRSFSHFPSKQKEYIPCTRKHEERSILFLGTGCAIPSKYRNVSGILYESTDRAIMLDCGEDTLFQIHRAYGGFDVLKKLKAIFISHSHADHMLGIISVLKKVGHRVKVFAPVVIRPFVECFGAGDYEYIETNHAKIAEREFRGDLGSMGEFSLGNINAEDYFLKFDVGFRISICGVDHCSDSCGIRIQDDTTVITYSGDSRPSILFGIMSSDSDVMIHEATFVFDQQERAMHTGHSTVDGAVEVFRSSRSKVLLLTHFSQRYSKGVITDGQWIPCVDLFRYAVGSSVYPKDKINGYYSKLESSNK
;
A
#
# COMPACT_ATOMS: atom_id res chain seq x y z
N MET A 1 -26.99 10.15 4.92
CA MET A 1 -26.59 10.12 3.48
C MET A 1 -26.02 8.74 3.18
N ILE A 2 -26.38 8.12 2.05
CA ILE A 2 -25.81 6.82 1.61
C ILE A 2 -25.00 7.08 0.34
N GLU A 3 -23.70 6.83 0.40
CA GLU A 3 -22.78 7.09 -0.70
C GLU A 3 -21.77 5.95 -0.86
N PHE A 4 -21.57 5.49 -2.09
CA PHE A 4 -20.45 4.66 -2.47
C PHE A 4 -19.39 5.52 -3.14
N LYS A 5 -18.12 5.35 -2.78
CA LYS A 5 -16.98 5.94 -3.49
C LYS A 5 -16.07 4.83 -3.99
N TYR A 6 -15.75 4.84 -5.27
CA TYR A 6 -14.82 3.90 -5.86
C TYR A 6 -13.38 4.42 -5.73
N LEU A 7 -12.47 3.57 -5.25
CA LEU A 7 -11.04 3.86 -5.14
C LEU A 7 -10.29 2.76 -5.88
N GLY A 8 -9.54 3.11 -6.92
CA GLY A 8 -8.79 2.15 -7.72
C GLY A 8 -7.44 2.70 -8.16
N THR A 9 -6.45 1.83 -8.16
CA THR A 9 -5.15 2.03 -8.79
C THR A 9 -4.85 0.82 -9.67
N ARG A 10 -3.73 0.82 -10.38
CA ARG A 10 -3.23 -0.31 -11.16
C ARG A 10 -2.89 -1.51 -10.27
N SER A 11 -2.75 -1.31 -8.95
CA SER A 11 -2.51 -2.40 -8.01
C SER A 11 -3.79 -3.11 -7.54
N GLY A 12 -4.96 -2.49 -7.73
CA GLY A 12 -6.23 -3.08 -7.35
C GLY A 12 -7.33 -2.06 -7.04
N LYS A 13 -8.42 -2.56 -6.46
CA LYS A 13 -9.70 -1.87 -6.33
C LYS A 13 -10.26 -1.97 -4.92
N SER A 14 -10.94 -0.92 -4.50
CA SER A 14 -11.68 -0.84 -3.24
C SER A 14 -12.98 -0.05 -3.45
N LEU A 15 -14.03 -0.45 -2.74
CA LEU A 15 -15.31 0.26 -2.72
C LEU A 15 -15.62 0.71 -1.30
N MET A 16 -15.82 2.01 -1.10
CA MET A 16 -16.10 2.59 0.22
C MET A 16 -17.58 2.98 0.32
N LEU A 17 -18.31 2.35 1.25
CA LEU A 17 -19.67 2.78 1.61
C LEU A 17 -19.61 3.74 2.80
N SER A 18 -20.26 4.87 2.64
CA SER A 18 -20.43 5.91 3.66
C SER A 18 -21.89 6.01 4.07
N ILE A 19 -22.16 5.74 5.35
CA ILE A 19 -23.46 6.01 5.98
C ILE A 19 -23.21 6.89 7.20
N ASP A 20 -23.65 8.14 7.10
CA ASP A 20 -23.41 9.19 8.09
C ASP A 20 -21.91 9.28 8.47
N ASN A 21 -21.55 8.94 9.71
CA ASN A 21 -20.16 9.00 10.20
C ASN A 21 -19.40 7.68 10.10
N LYS A 22 -20.05 6.58 9.71
CA LYS A 22 -19.38 5.28 9.54
C LYS A 22 -18.91 5.08 8.10
N ARG A 23 -17.80 4.36 7.94
CA ARG A 23 -17.26 3.94 6.65
C ARG A 23 -17.03 2.44 6.67
N TYR A 24 -17.49 1.78 5.60
CA TYR A 24 -17.36 0.34 5.38
C TYR A 24 -16.56 0.13 4.11
N LEU A 25 -15.42 -0.53 4.21
CA LEU A 25 -14.50 -0.72 3.11
C LEU A 25 -14.63 -2.14 2.55
N PHE A 26 -14.90 -2.25 1.25
CA PHE A 26 -14.86 -3.52 0.53
C PHE A 26 -13.57 -3.62 -0.28
N ASN A 27 -12.77 -4.61 0.08
CA ASN A 27 -11.45 -4.95 -0.42
C ASN A 27 -10.35 -3.87 -0.23
N LEU A 28 -9.09 -4.29 -0.39
CA LEU A 28 -7.89 -3.47 -0.26
C LEU A 28 -6.89 -3.81 -1.36
N PHE A 29 -6.01 -2.86 -1.69
CA PHE A 29 -4.95 -3.00 -2.68
C PHE A 29 -3.64 -2.35 -2.18
N GLU A 30 -2.51 -2.70 -2.79
CA GLU A 30 -1.21 -2.11 -2.43
C GLU A 30 -1.14 -0.61 -2.77
N GLY A 31 -0.72 0.21 -1.82
CA GLY A 31 -0.77 1.67 -1.91
C GLY A 31 -2.11 2.24 -1.43
N PHE A 32 -2.99 1.46 -0.79
CA PHE A 32 -4.31 1.93 -0.37
C PHE A 32 -4.23 3.15 0.57
N GLN A 33 -3.36 3.11 1.59
CA GLN A 33 -3.22 4.22 2.54
C GLN A 33 -2.69 5.46 1.81
N ARG A 34 -1.72 5.27 0.91
CA ARG A 34 -1.16 6.32 0.06
C ARG A 34 -2.22 6.98 -0.82
N TYR A 35 -3.04 6.17 -1.49
CA TYR A 35 -4.08 6.65 -2.37
C TYR A 35 -5.21 7.35 -1.61
N CYS A 36 -5.52 6.90 -0.39
CA CYS A 36 -6.44 7.60 0.51
C CYS A 36 -5.92 9.01 0.84
N ILE A 37 -4.63 9.16 1.13
CA ILE A 37 -4.01 10.48 1.38
C ILE A 37 -4.11 11.37 0.12
N GLU A 38 -3.79 10.84 -1.07
CA GLU A 38 -3.89 11.59 -2.33
C GLU A 38 -5.35 12.03 -2.61
N SER A 39 -6.30 11.14 -2.36
CA SER A 39 -7.72 11.33 -2.67
C SER A 39 -8.54 11.99 -1.54
N ASN A 40 -7.86 12.48 -0.49
CA ASN A 40 -8.46 13.08 0.70
C ASN A 40 -9.53 12.18 1.37
N VAL A 41 -9.28 10.88 1.43
CA VAL A 41 -10.14 9.90 2.10
C VAL A 41 -9.57 9.59 3.49
N SER A 42 -10.36 9.86 4.52
CA SER A 42 -9.94 9.67 5.92
C SER A 42 -10.03 8.20 6.34
N ILE A 43 -8.89 7.51 6.42
CA ILE A 43 -8.81 6.12 6.87
C ILE A 43 -9.28 5.92 8.32
N SER A 44 -9.14 6.94 9.18
CA SER A 44 -9.54 6.88 10.60
C SER A 44 -11.03 6.54 10.79
N LYS A 45 -11.87 6.92 9.82
CA LYS A 45 -13.33 6.71 9.84
C LYS A 45 -13.74 5.30 9.39
N ILE A 46 -12.82 4.49 8.86
CA ILE A 46 -13.09 3.10 8.47
C ILE A 46 -13.40 2.31 9.73
N SER A 47 -14.59 1.75 9.83
CA SER A 47 -15.00 0.95 10.99
C SER A 47 -14.89 -0.54 10.71
N VAL A 48 -15.12 -0.94 9.47
CA VAL A 48 -15.19 -2.33 9.03
C VAL A 48 -14.50 -2.49 7.70
N ILE A 49 -13.73 -3.57 7.56
CA ILE A 49 -13.09 -3.96 6.30
C ILE A 49 -13.57 -5.36 5.90
N PHE A 50 -14.11 -5.47 4.69
CA PHE A 50 -14.54 -6.71 4.07
C PHE A 50 -13.46 -7.16 3.08
N VAL A 51 -12.80 -8.28 3.34
CA VAL A 51 -11.63 -8.74 2.56
C VAL A 51 -12.07 -9.82 1.57
N SER A 52 -11.84 -9.59 0.27
CA SER A 52 -12.31 -10.50 -0.78
C SER A 52 -11.30 -11.58 -1.15
N GLU A 53 -10.00 -11.32 -1.01
CA GLU A 53 -8.95 -12.19 -1.54
C GLU A 53 -7.65 -12.16 -0.72
N GLU A 54 -6.74 -13.10 -1.01
CA GLU A 54 -5.46 -13.23 -0.31
C GLU A 54 -4.51 -12.05 -0.55
N THR A 55 -4.46 -11.50 -1.76
CA THR A 55 -3.58 -10.36 -2.12
C THR A 55 -3.92 -9.08 -1.36
N SER A 56 -5.10 -9.00 -0.75
CA SER A 56 -5.48 -7.90 0.13
C SER A 56 -4.94 -8.02 1.56
N VAL A 57 -4.30 -9.13 1.92
CA VAL A 57 -3.72 -9.32 3.26
C VAL A 57 -2.52 -8.38 3.51
N PRO A 58 -1.49 -8.29 2.62
CA PRO A 58 -0.40 -7.34 2.84
C PRO A 58 -0.84 -5.86 2.99
N PRO A 59 -1.70 -5.28 2.12
CA PRO A 59 -2.15 -3.90 2.31
C PRO A 59 -3.05 -3.73 3.54
N LEU A 60 -3.77 -4.78 3.97
CA LEU A 60 -4.49 -4.77 5.25
C LEU A 60 -3.51 -4.66 6.43
N VAL A 61 -2.37 -5.36 6.36
CA VAL A 61 -1.31 -5.25 7.37
C VAL A 61 -0.79 -3.82 7.49
N GLY A 62 -0.38 -3.21 6.39
CA GLY A 62 0.06 -1.80 6.40
C GLY A 62 -1.05 -0.83 6.87
N THR A 63 -2.30 -1.12 6.49
CA THR A 63 -3.46 -0.28 6.88
C THR A 63 -3.73 -0.36 8.38
N TYR A 64 -3.75 -1.54 9.01
CA TYR A 64 -4.02 -1.62 10.43
C TYR A 64 -2.88 -1.05 11.27
N LEU A 65 -1.62 -1.15 10.81
CA LEU A 65 -0.48 -0.49 11.48
C LEU A 65 -0.65 1.03 11.45
N THR A 66 -1.10 1.58 10.32
CA THR A 66 -1.43 3.01 10.22
C THR A 66 -2.58 3.38 11.17
N LEU A 67 -3.61 2.54 11.28
CA LEU A 67 -4.74 2.76 12.19
C LEU A 67 -4.33 2.68 13.67
N ARG A 68 -3.39 1.78 14.02
CA ARG A 68 -2.76 1.70 15.34
C ARG A 68 -2.02 2.99 15.66
N ASP A 69 -1.21 3.50 14.73
CA ASP A 69 -0.39 4.70 14.97
C ASP A 69 -1.24 5.97 15.18
N ILE A 70 -2.42 6.05 14.56
CA ILE A 70 -3.41 7.11 14.83
C ILE A 70 -4.31 6.81 16.04
N LYS A 71 -3.99 5.78 16.83
CA LYS A 71 -4.67 5.38 18.08
C LYS A 71 -6.14 5.02 17.91
N LYS A 72 -6.48 4.33 16.82
CA LYS A 72 -7.82 3.76 16.65
C LYS A 72 -8.03 2.63 17.67
N GLU A 73 -9.16 2.64 18.36
CA GLU A 73 -9.45 1.67 19.42
C GLU A 73 -9.75 0.26 18.90
N SER A 74 -10.53 0.16 17.82
CA SER A 74 -10.89 -1.13 17.25
C SER A 74 -11.18 -1.09 15.76
N LEU A 75 -10.99 -2.24 15.11
CA LEU A 75 -11.27 -2.48 13.70
C LEU A 75 -11.97 -3.84 13.54
N ASP A 76 -13.13 -3.85 12.88
CA ASP A 76 -13.80 -5.10 12.53
C ASP A 76 -13.33 -5.56 11.14
N ILE A 77 -12.94 -6.83 11.02
CA ILE A 77 -12.46 -7.43 9.77
C ILE A 77 -13.35 -8.62 9.44
N VAL A 78 -14.01 -8.53 8.29
CA VAL A 78 -14.86 -9.58 7.73
C VAL A 78 -14.07 -10.30 6.66
N CYS A 79 -13.71 -11.55 6.91
CA CYS A 79 -12.87 -12.33 6.01
C CYS A 79 -13.20 -13.83 6.10
N SER A 80 -12.44 -14.69 5.44
CA SER A 80 -12.53 -16.15 5.62
C SER A 80 -11.61 -16.63 6.74
N LEU A 81 -11.78 -17.87 7.19
CA LEU A 81 -10.89 -18.48 8.20
C LEU A 81 -9.44 -18.57 7.71
N ARG A 82 -9.24 -18.75 6.42
CA ARG A 82 -7.90 -18.80 5.81
C ARG A 82 -7.21 -17.44 5.90
N LEU A 83 -7.91 -16.36 5.55
CA LEU A 83 -7.37 -14.99 5.63
C LEU A 83 -7.08 -14.57 7.07
N GLU A 84 -7.92 -14.95 8.04
CA GLU A 84 -7.64 -14.73 9.48
C GLU A 84 -6.34 -15.41 9.90
N LYS A 85 -6.09 -16.66 9.48
CA LYS A 85 -4.84 -17.37 9.78
C LYS A 85 -3.62 -16.68 9.16
N MET A 86 -3.74 -16.16 7.95
CA MET A 86 -2.66 -15.39 7.31
C MET A 86 -2.34 -14.11 8.06
N LEU A 87 -3.37 -13.39 8.53
CA LEU A 87 -3.21 -12.21 9.38
C LEU A 87 -2.58 -12.54 10.75
N ALA A 88 -2.91 -13.70 11.32
CA ALA A 88 -2.27 -14.18 12.54
C ALA A 88 -0.74 -14.39 12.35
N LEU A 89 -0.30 -14.89 11.19
CA LEU A 89 1.12 -15.01 10.88
C LEU A 89 1.82 -13.63 10.77
N ALA A 90 1.10 -12.61 10.29
CA ALA A 90 1.64 -11.25 10.19
C ALA A 90 1.97 -10.63 11.56
N SER A 91 1.28 -11.04 12.63
CA SER A 91 1.51 -10.51 13.98
C SER A 91 2.94 -10.71 14.50
N ALA A 92 3.69 -11.66 13.93
CA ALA A 92 5.09 -11.91 14.29
C ALA A 92 6.03 -10.75 13.94
N PHE A 93 5.67 -9.91 12.97
CA PHE A 93 6.47 -8.74 12.55
C PHE A 93 5.67 -7.43 12.48
N ALA A 94 4.34 -7.51 12.56
CA ALA A 94 3.42 -6.38 12.48
C ALA A 94 2.37 -6.46 13.59
N ASP A 95 2.80 -6.28 14.84
CA ASP A 95 1.90 -6.35 15.99
C ASP A 95 0.87 -5.19 15.99
N PRO A 96 -0.45 -5.48 16.03
CA PRO A 96 -1.48 -4.46 16.17
C PRO A 96 -1.45 -3.71 17.52
N MET A 97 -0.75 -4.23 18.53
CA MET A 97 -0.64 -3.65 19.88
C MET A 97 -2.01 -3.31 20.49
N ASP A 98 -2.28 -2.02 20.74
CA ASP A 98 -3.50 -1.53 21.37
C ASP A 98 -4.72 -1.51 20.42
N LEU A 99 -4.53 -1.71 19.11
CA LEU A 99 -5.64 -1.77 18.16
C LEU A 99 -6.35 -3.12 18.28
N ARG A 100 -7.56 -3.13 18.85
CA ARG A 100 -8.36 -4.36 18.94
C ARG A 100 -8.93 -4.73 17.57
N ILE A 101 -8.46 -5.84 17.01
CA ILE A 101 -8.98 -6.41 15.76
C ILE A 101 -10.02 -7.49 16.07
N ASN A 102 -11.24 -7.34 15.56
CA ASN A 102 -12.29 -8.34 15.68
C ASN A 102 -12.49 -9.06 14.34
N TYR A 103 -12.35 -10.38 14.31
CA TYR A 103 -12.59 -11.18 13.11
C TYR A 103 -14.02 -11.69 13.04
N MET A 104 -14.65 -11.57 11.87
CA MET A 104 -16.04 -11.96 11.66
C MET A 104 -16.22 -12.65 10.30
N ARG A 105 -17.24 -13.49 10.17
CA ARG A 105 -17.61 -14.15 8.90
C ARG A 105 -18.77 -13.46 8.20
N ASN A 106 -19.67 -12.89 8.98
CA ASN A 106 -20.76 -12.03 8.55
C ASN A 106 -20.77 -10.80 9.45
N TYR A 107 -21.42 -9.73 9.03
CA TYR A 107 -21.43 -8.48 9.78
C TYR A 107 -22.83 -7.93 9.95
N SER A 108 -23.12 -7.29 11.08
CA SER A 108 -24.34 -6.54 11.28
C SER A 108 -24.14 -5.47 12.33
N ASP A 109 -24.60 -4.26 12.06
CA ASP A 109 -24.67 -3.16 13.01
C ASP A 109 -25.98 -2.37 12.85
N GLY A 110 -26.11 -1.21 13.49
CA GLY A 110 -27.30 -0.38 13.41
C GLY A 110 -27.63 0.18 12.02
N PHE A 111 -26.73 0.09 11.04
CA PHE A 111 -26.92 0.64 9.69
C PHE A 111 -26.99 -0.44 8.61
N ILE A 112 -26.18 -1.50 8.71
CA ILE A 112 -26.09 -2.52 7.65
C ILE A 112 -26.10 -3.95 8.23
N SER A 113 -26.47 -4.91 7.39
CA SER A 113 -26.12 -6.32 7.55
C SER A 113 -25.48 -6.85 6.28
N VAL A 114 -24.46 -7.68 6.44
CA VAL A 114 -23.67 -8.23 5.34
C VAL A 114 -23.49 -9.73 5.53
N GLU A 115 -23.98 -10.49 4.54
CA GLU A 115 -23.71 -11.92 4.39
C GLU A 115 -22.51 -12.12 3.46
N THR A 116 -21.56 -12.97 3.84
CA THR A 116 -20.41 -13.34 3.00
C THR A 116 -20.72 -14.57 2.17
N ILE A 117 -20.43 -14.50 0.88
CA ILE A 117 -20.50 -15.60 -0.09
C ILE A 117 -19.08 -15.98 -0.48
N GLU A 118 -18.60 -17.11 0.06
CA GLU A 118 -17.30 -17.68 -0.34
C GLU A 118 -17.42 -18.51 -1.62
N ASN A 119 -16.69 -18.15 -2.67
CA ASN A 119 -16.63 -18.87 -3.93
C ASN A 119 -15.28 -19.57 -4.08
N THR A 120 -15.28 -20.90 -4.24
CA THR A 120 -14.06 -21.68 -4.47
C THR A 120 -13.68 -21.61 -5.94
N LEU A 121 -12.42 -21.28 -6.24
CA LEU A 121 -11.93 -21.19 -7.61
C LEU A 121 -11.75 -22.59 -8.23
N SER A 122 -12.31 -22.78 -9.43
CA SER A 122 -12.28 -24.06 -10.13
C SER A 122 -10.85 -24.46 -10.52
N GLY A 123 -10.46 -25.70 -10.23
CA GLY A 123 -9.15 -26.25 -10.63
C GLY A 123 -7.98 -25.85 -9.74
N ASP A 124 -8.22 -25.16 -8.62
CA ASP A 124 -7.16 -24.78 -7.69
C ASP A 124 -6.89 -25.91 -6.67
N SER A 125 -5.71 -26.53 -6.74
CA SER A 125 -5.29 -27.59 -5.82
C SER A 125 -5.18 -27.16 -4.35
N ARG A 126 -5.20 -25.84 -4.11
CA ARG A 126 -5.14 -25.23 -2.77
C ARG A 126 -6.49 -24.75 -2.25
N GLU A 127 -7.57 -25.00 -2.98
CA GLU A 127 -8.94 -24.57 -2.64
C GLU A 127 -9.02 -23.07 -2.28
N ARG A 128 -8.34 -22.19 -3.02
CA ARG A 128 -8.46 -20.75 -2.80
C ARG A 128 -9.90 -20.31 -2.98
N LYS A 129 -10.31 -19.44 -2.06
CA LYS A 129 -11.65 -18.88 -1.99
C LYS A 129 -11.58 -17.38 -2.14
N GLU A 130 -12.51 -16.85 -2.91
CA GLU A 130 -12.77 -15.42 -2.99
C GLU A 130 -14.12 -15.11 -2.33
N SER A 131 -14.26 -13.93 -1.75
CA SER A 131 -15.47 -13.54 -1.03
C SER A 131 -16.20 -12.40 -1.74
N SER A 132 -17.46 -12.66 -2.07
CA SER A 132 -18.46 -11.67 -2.45
C SER A 132 -19.39 -11.40 -1.26
N PHE A 133 -20.14 -10.29 -1.30
CA PHE A 133 -20.94 -9.85 -0.16
C PHE A 133 -22.37 -9.49 -0.58
N ILE A 134 -23.36 -9.94 0.20
CA ILE A 134 -24.74 -9.46 0.11
C ILE A 134 -24.95 -8.44 1.21
N LEU A 135 -25.04 -7.18 0.82
CA LEU A 135 -25.23 -6.03 1.67
C LEU A 135 -26.71 -5.63 1.71
N ASN A 136 -27.24 -5.50 2.92
CA ASN A 136 -28.53 -4.89 3.20
C ASN A 136 -28.30 -3.62 4.02
N ILE A 137 -28.75 -2.49 3.51
CA ILE A 137 -28.82 -1.25 4.29
C ILE A 137 -30.16 -1.25 5.00
N ARG A 138 -30.15 -1.08 6.34
CA ARG A 138 -31.38 -1.05 7.11
C ARG A 138 -32.27 0.12 6.65
N PRO A 139 -33.60 -0.06 6.56
CA PRO A 139 -34.49 1.01 6.15
C PRO A 139 -34.29 2.26 6.99
N ILE A 140 -34.07 3.41 6.34
CA ILE A 140 -33.92 4.68 7.02
C ILE A 140 -35.30 5.30 7.19
N ARG A 141 -35.66 5.57 8.44
CA ARG A 141 -36.95 6.16 8.77
C ARG A 141 -37.10 7.53 8.12
N GLY A 142 -38.25 7.77 7.48
CA GLY A 142 -38.58 9.07 6.91
C GLY A 142 -38.60 10.19 7.96
N ARG A 143 -38.31 11.42 7.55
CA ARG A 143 -38.30 12.59 8.45
C ARG A 143 -39.73 12.97 8.86
N PHE A 144 -39.89 13.44 10.11
CA PHE A 144 -41.13 14.06 10.56
C PHE A 144 -41.30 15.46 9.93
N LEU A 145 -42.43 15.65 9.24
CA LEU A 145 -42.79 16.84 8.50
C LEU A 145 -43.64 17.75 9.39
N VAL A 146 -42.97 18.52 10.24
CA VAL A 146 -43.63 19.44 11.21
C VAL A 146 -44.59 20.40 10.52
N GLU A 147 -44.25 20.83 9.31
CA GLU A 147 -45.05 21.70 8.45
C GLU A 147 -46.37 21.07 7.98
N LYS A 148 -46.48 19.73 7.95
CA LYS A 148 -47.73 19.03 7.64
C LYS A 148 -48.62 18.82 8.86
N VAL A 149 -48.09 19.01 10.07
CA VAL A 149 -48.85 18.83 11.30
C VAL A 149 -49.81 20.01 11.48
N PRO A 150 -51.12 19.76 11.67
CA PRO A 150 -52.08 20.82 11.94
C PRO A 150 -51.68 21.69 13.15
N LYS A 151 -51.88 23.02 13.04
CA LYS A 151 -51.42 24.00 14.05
C LYS A 151 -52.07 23.83 15.43
N ASP A 152 -53.24 23.18 15.49
CA ASP A 152 -54.01 22.86 16.68
C ASP A 152 -53.44 21.65 17.45
N VAL A 153 -52.49 20.90 16.89
CA VAL A 153 -51.84 19.79 17.59
C VAL A 153 -50.72 20.32 18.51
N PRO A 154 -50.82 20.15 19.83
CA PRO A 154 -49.80 20.66 20.75
C PRO A 154 -48.48 19.88 20.63
N LYS A 155 -47.36 20.60 20.73
CA LYS A 155 -45.99 20.08 20.52
C LYS A 155 -45.61 18.88 21.40
N HIS A 156 -46.20 18.75 22.60
CA HIS A 156 -45.92 17.62 23.49
C HIS A 156 -46.37 16.28 22.86
N LEU A 157 -47.29 16.30 21.88
CA LEU A 157 -47.76 15.11 21.16
C LEU A 157 -46.85 14.73 19.97
N TYR A 158 -45.93 15.60 19.55
CA TYR A 158 -45.08 15.36 18.37
C TYR A 158 -44.18 14.13 18.55
N SER A 159 -43.76 13.82 19.79
CA SER A 159 -42.97 12.62 20.07
C SER A 159 -43.71 11.32 19.74
N ARG A 160 -45.05 11.31 19.92
CA ARG A 160 -45.92 10.17 19.58
C ARG A 160 -46.20 10.11 18.08
N LEU A 161 -46.49 11.26 17.46
CA LEU A 161 -46.67 11.34 16.00
C LEU A 161 -45.39 10.95 15.23
N THR A 162 -44.22 11.37 15.71
CA THR A 162 -42.92 10.94 15.16
C THR A 162 -42.73 9.44 15.26
N ARG A 163 -43.36 8.78 16.24
CA ARG A 163 -43.37 7.31 16.40
C ARG A 163 -44.39 6.62 15.50
N ARG A 164 -45.12 7.33 14.63
CA ARG A 164 -46.25 6.83 13.80
C ARG A 164 -47.44 6.37 14.64
N GLU A 165 -47.58 6.85 15.86
CA GLU A 165 -48.74 6.55 16.68
C GLU A 165 -49.95 7.39 16.26
N LYS A 166 -51.14 6.85 16.49
CA LYS A 166 -52.39 7.63 16.45
C LYS A 166 -52.56 8.37 17.77
N VAL A 167 -52.84 9.66 17.69
CA VAL A 167 -52.98 10.54 18.85
C VAL A 167 -54.32 11.25 18.78
N GLU A 168 -55.06 11.28 19.89
CA GLU A 168 -56.33 11.99 19.98
C GLU A 168 -56.14 13.36 20.64
N HIS A 169 -56.67 14.42 20.02
CA HIS A 169 -56.70 15.77 20.57
C HIS A 169 -57.95 16.51 20.09
N ASN A 170 -58.66 17.18 20.99
CA ASN A 170 -59.90 17.92 20.70
C ASN A 170 -60.96 17.13 19.89
N GLY A 171 -61.12 15.83 20.19
CA GLY A 171 -62.08 14.95 19.51
C GLY A 171 -61.69 14.56 18.09
N ARG A 172 -60.44 14.84 17.65
CA ARG A 172 -59.88 14.40 16.36
C ARG A 172 -58.73 13.43 16.60
N VAL A 173 -58.60 12.44 15.73
CA VAL A 173 -57.49 11.48 15.71
C VAL A 173 -56.50 11.90 14.63
N TYR A 174 -55.25 12.09 15.01
CA TYR A 174 -54.14 12.44 14.13
C TYR A 174 -53.24 11.20 13.97
N ASN A 175 -53.08 10.70 12.74
CA ASN A 175 -52.21 9.57 12.46
C ASN A 175 -50.78 10.04 12.18
N GLY A 176 -49.82 9.65 13.02
CA GLY A 176 -48.42 10.01 12.85
C GLY A 176 -47.84 9.66 11.47
N GLU A 177 -48.33 8.61 10.81
CA GLU A 177 -47.89 8.21 9.46
C GLU A 177 -48.09 9.30 8.40
N GLU A 178 -49.16 10.09 8.50
CA GLU A 178 -49.51 11.14 7.52
C GLU A 178 -48.53 12.32 7.56
N TYR A 179 -47.78 12.45 8.66
CA TYR A 179 -46.83 13.53 8.90
C TYR A 179 -45.37 13.06 8.79
N MET A 180 -45.12 11.92 8.15
CA MET A 180 -43.79 11.38 7.91
C MET A 180 -43.48 11.41 6.40
N GLU A 181 -42.21 11.57 6.04
CA GLU A 181 -41.74 11.12 4.72
C GLU A 181 -41.82 9.58 4.64
N ASP A 182 -41.82 9.05 3.41
CA ASP A 182 -41.65 7.61 3.18
C ASP A 182 -40.30 7.13 3.75
N ASP A 183 -40.27 5.89 4.20
CA ASP A 183 -39.01 5.24 4.55
C ASP A 183 -38.16 5.03 3.30
N ILE A 184 -36.86 5.18 3.48
CA ILE A 184 -35.89 4.90 2.43
C ILE A 184 -35.47 3.43 2.56
N ASP A 185 -35.94 2.62 1.63
CA ASP A 185 -35.44 1.27 1.39
C ASP A 185 -34.62 1.25 0.10
N VAL A 186 -33.34 0.89 0.22
CA VAL A 186 -32.43 0.78 -0.92
C VAL A 186 -32.60 -0.57 -1.62
N GLY A 187 -33.06 -1.59 -0.89
CA GLY A 187 -33.05 -2.98 -1.34
C GLY A 187 -31.67 -3.64 -1.18
N VAL A 188 -31.59 -4.89 -1.66
CA VAL A 188 -30.39 -5.74 -1.55
C VAL A 188 -29.32 -5.30 -2.54
N ILE A 189 -28.07 -5.21 -2.08
CA ILE A 189 -26.90 -4.85 -2.88
C ILE A 189 -25.93 -6.04 -2.90
N ALA A 190 -25.47 -6.45 -4.06
CA ALA A 190 -24.38 -7.41 -4.21
C ALA A 190 -23.06 -6.67 -4.48
N VAL A 191 -22.06 -6.88 -3.64
CA VAL A 191 -20.67 -6.48 -3.89
C VAL A 191 -19.91 -7.72 -4.34
N VAL A 192 -19.53 -7.76 -5.61
CA VAL A 192 -19.11 -8.98 -6.30
C VAL A 192 -17.62 -8.95 -6.59
N PHE A 193 -16.92 -9.94 -6.05
CA PHE A 193 -15.53 -10.26 -6.34
C PHE A 193 -15.45 -11.76 -6.66
N SER A 194 -15.07 -12.10 -7.88
CA SER A 194 -14.94 -13.48 -8.35
C SER A 194 -14.16 -13.56 -9.66
N SER A 195 -13.03 -14.27 -9.68
CA SER A 195 -12.19 -14.53 -10.84
C SER A 195 -12.53 -15.84 -11.57
N GLY A 196 -13.39 -16.67 -10.99
CA GLY A 196 -13.84 -17.92 -11.59
C GLY A 196 -15.11 -18.49 -10.95
N ASN A 197 -15.48 -19.72 -11.35
CA ASN A 197 -16.64 -20.45 -10.83
C ASN A 197 -17.95 -19.62 -10.78
N TYR A 198 -18.28 -18.95 -11.89
CA TYR A 198 -19.41 -18.02 -11.92
C TYR A 198 -20.78 -18.69 -11.81
N GLY A 199 -20.90 -19.96 -12.22
CA GLY A 199 -22.15 -20.72 -12.13
C GLY A 199 -22.62 -20.93 -10.68
N GLU A 200 -21.70 -21.30 -9.79
CA GLU A 200 -22.02 -21.45 -8.37
C GLU A 200 -22.38 -20.10 -7.72
N LEU A 201 -21.62 -19.05 -8.05
CA LEU A 201 -21.90 -17.70 -7.59
C LEU A 201 -23.29 -17.21 -8.03
N LEU A 202 -23.67 -17.46 -9.30
CA LEU A 202 -24.97 -17.11 -9.86
C LEU A 202 -26.12 -17.74 -9.06
N GLU A 203 -26.05 -19.04 -8.76
CA GLU A 203 -27.10 -19.73 -7.99
C GLU A 203 -27.27 -19.12 -6.60
N ARG A 204 -26.15 -18.72 -5.97
CA ARG A 204 -26.19 -18.06 -4.66
C ARG A 204 -26.76 -16.64 -4.77
N MET A 205 -26.39 -15.87 -5.78
CA MET A 205 -26.89 -14.51 -6.01
C MET A 205 -28.38 -14.49 -6.34
N ARG A 206 -28.85 -15.38 -7.25
CA ARG A 206 -30.26 -15.45 -7.67
C ARG A 206 -31.22 -15.59 -6.49
N ARG A 207 -30.85 -16.38 -5.47
CA ARG A 207 -31.68 -16.58 -4.26
C ARG A 207 -31.86 -15.33 -3.40
N ARG A 208 -30.95 -14.34 -3.48
CA ARG A 208 -31.05 -13.09 -2.72
C ARG A 208 -31.69 -11.94 -3.49
N ALA A 209 -31.95 -12.12 -4.79
CA ALA A 209 -32.51 -11.11 -5.69
C ALA A 209 -31.93 -9.68 -5.50
N PRO A 210 -30.61 -9.47 -5.67
CA PRO A 210 -30.00 -8.15 -5.53
C PRO A 210 -30.58 -7.15 -6.55
N ARG A 211 -30.84 -5.93 -6.09
CA ARG A 211 -31.28 -4.82 -6.95
C ARG A 211 -30.10 -4.13 -7.63
N TYR A 212 -28.96 -4.08 -6.94
CA TYR A 212 -27.73 -3.42 -7.40
C TYR A 212 -26.55 -4.38 -7.31
N PHE A 213 -25.65 -4.29 -8.28
CA PHE A 213 -24.43 -5.10 -8.35
C PHE A 213 -23.22 -4.17 -8.52
N PHE A 214 -22.28 -4.22 -7.59
CA PHE A 214 -20.97 -3.57 -7.72
C PHE A 214 -19.92 -4.64 -8.03
N CYS A 215 -19.45 -4.70 -9.27
CA CYS A 215 -18.58 -5.77 -9.74
C CYS A 215 -17.13 -5.30 -9.86
N PHE A 216 -16.22 -6.00 -9.19
CA PHE A 216 -14.78 -5.69 -9.20
C PHE A 216 -14.08 -6.18 -10.47
N GLN A 217 -14.63 -7.18 -11.15
CA GLN A 217 -14.06 -7.82 -12.33
C GLN A 217 -15.07 -7.81 -13.48
N ARG A 218 -14.56 -7.56 -14.70
CA ARG A 218 -15.37 -7.43 -15.91
C ARG A 218 -16.06 -8.74 -16.29
N ASP A 219 -15.35 -9.87 -16.22
CA ASP A 219 -15.85 -11.16 -16.67
C ASP A 219 -17.06 -11.63 -15.85
N VAL A 220 -17.00 -11.52 -14.51
CA VAL A 220 -18.14 -11.85 -13.64
C VAL A 220 -19.29 -10.87 -13.82
N ALA A 221 -19.01 -9.58 -14.04
CA ALA A 221 -20.04 -8.57 -14.31
C ALA A 221 -20.83 -8.93 -15.58
N GLN A 222 -20.11 -9.26 -16.66
CA GLN A 222 -20.71 -9.68 -17.92
C GLN A 222 -21.55 -10.94 -17.75
N PHE A 223 -21.00 -11.98 -17.12
CA PHE A 223 -21.71 -13.25 -16.90
C PHE A 223 -22.99 -13.11 -16.06
N LEU A 224 -22.95 -12.32 -14.98
CA LEU A 224 -24.12 -12.12 -14.13
C LEU A 224 -25.16 -11.22 -14.81
N SER A 225 -24.73 -10.14 -15.47
CA SER A 225 -25.61 -9.19 -16.15
C SER A 225 -26.39 -9.81 -17.32
N SER A 226 -25.85 -10.85 -17.97
CA SER A 226 -26.58 -11.58 -19.02
C SER A 226 -27.66 -12.52 -18.47
N THR A 227 -27.72 -12.73 -17.15
CA THR A 227 -28.52 -13.79 -16.53
C THR A 227 -29.43 -13.31 -15.40
N LEU A 228 -29.07 -12.22 -14.73
CA LEU A 228 -29.82 -11.63 -13.61
C LEU A 228 -30.33 -10.23 -13.99
N GLU A 229 -31.53 -9.92 -13.54
CA GLU A 229 -32.06 -8.57 -13.57
C GLU A 229 -31.46 -7.74 -12.43
N GLY A 230 -31.24 -6.45 -12.68
CA GLY A 230 -30.71 -5.50 -11.71
C GLY A 230 -29.87 -4.41 -12.37
N ARG A 231 -29.42 -3.43 -11.60
CA ARG A 231 -28.51 -2.38 -12.09
C ARG A 231 -27.08 -2.73 -11.75
N PHE A 232 -26.23 -2.83 -12.77
CA PHE A 232 -24.84 -3.24 -12.66
C PHE A 232 -23.91 -2.03 -12.76
N PHE A 233 -22.98 -1.95 -11.81
CA PHE A 233 -21.89 -0.99 -11.76
C PHE A 233 -20.57 -1.76 -11.88
N LEU A 234 -19.87 -1.58 -12.99
CA LEU A 234 -18.54 -2.16 -13.18
C LEU A 234 -17.49 -1.19 -12.64
N LEU A 235 -16.73 -1.63 -11.64
CA LEU A 235 -15.59 -0.88 -11.12
C LEU A 235 -14.40 -1.08 -12.07
N GLU A 236 -14.09 -0.06 -12.87
CA GLU A 236 -13.11 -0.18 -13.96
C GLU A 236 -11.67 -0.20 -13.48
N ASP A 237 -10.78 -0.85 -14.23
CA ASP A 237 -9.35 -0.74 -13.98
C ASP A 237 -8.89 0.72 -14.09
N ASN A 238 -7.99 1.13 -13.20
CA ASN A 238 -7.53 2.51 -13.20
C ASN A 238 -6.46 2.72 -14.27
N HIS A 239 -6.81 3.51 -15.28
CA HIS A 239 -5.90 3.95 -16.35
C HIS A 239 -5.37 5.37 -16.14
N PHE A 240 -5.77 6.02 -15.04
CA PHE A 240 -5.42 7.41 -14.75
C PHE A 240 -4.26 7.51 -13.78
N VAL A 241 -3.81 8.74 -13.61
CA VAL A 241 -2.77 9.14 -12.66
C VAL A 241 -3.24 8.91 -11.22
N GLU A 242 -2.43 8.17 -10.46
CA GLU A 242 -2.80 7.77 -9.08
C GLU A 242 -2.20 8.68 -8.01
N TYR A 243 -0.98 9.17 -8.23
CA TYR A 243 -0.21 9.94 -7.24
C TYR A 243 0.23 11.28 -7.85
N GLY A 244 -0.76 12.09 -8.25
CA GLY A 244 -0.54 13.34 -8.99
C GLY A 244 0.45 14.29 -8.31
N SER A 245 0.44 14.33 -6.98
CA SER A 245 1.32 15.20 -6.19
C SER A 245 2.80 14.85 -6.29
N LEU A 246 3.15 13.57 -6.35
CA LEU A 246 4.52 13.14 -6.65
C LEU A 246 4.85 13.42 -8.13
N TYR A 247 3.93 13.08 -9.04
CA TYR A 247 4.19 13.16 -10.47
C TYR A 247 4.37 14.61 -10.95
N ASP A 248 3.66 15.58 -10.36
CA ASP A 248 3.87 17.01 -10.62
C ASP A 248 5.32 17.43 -10.29
N ILE A 249 5.90 16.89 -9.21
CA ILE A 249 7.30 17.10 -8.82
C ILE A 249 8.24 16.40 -9.81
N GLN A 250 7.97 15.13 -10.13
CA GLN A 250 8.79 14.34 -11.05
C GLN A 250 8.85 14.94 -12.46
N ILE A 251 7.76 15.52 -12.96
CA ILE A 251 7.75 16.22 -14.27
C ILE A 251 8.70 17.43 -14.22
N GLY A 252 8.66 18.20 -13.13
CA GLY A 252 9.59 19.31 -12.92
C GLY A 252 11.05 18.86 -12.87
N LEU A 253 11.36 17.83 -12.08
CA LEU A 253 12.71 17.29 -11.97
C LEU A 253 13.19 16.62 -13.28
N GLY A 254 12.30 15.94 -13.99
CA GLY A 254 12.56 15.31 -15.29
C GLY A 254 12.94 16.31 -16.38
N SER A 255 12.46 17.56 -16.27
CA SER A 255 12.88 18.66 -17.16
C SER A 255 14.31 19.16 -16.87
N ILE A 256 14.85 18.85 -15.68
CA ILE A 256 16.20 19.21 -15.26
C ILE A 256 17.19 18.08 -15.60
N HIS A 257 16.81 16.82 -15.33
CA HIS A 257 17.63 15.64 -15.59
C HIS A 257 16.77 14.42 -15.95
N GLY A 258 17.20 13.63 -16.95
CA GLY A 258 16.42 12.48 -17.47
C GLY A 258 16.24 11.31 -16.51
N ASP A 259 17.07 11.27 -15.46
CA ASP A 259 17.07 10.24 -14.41
C ASP A 259 15.89 10.31 -13.44
N PHE A 260 15.19 11.45 -13.40
CA PHE A 260 13.94 11.55 -12.66
C PHE A 260 12.83 11.00 -13.52
N LEU A 261 12.39 9.78 -13.15
CA LEU A 261 11.41 9.07 -13.93
C LEU A 261 9.99 9.61 -13.68
N SER A 262 9.17 9.54 -14.72
CA SER A 262 7.75 9.89 -14.82
C SER A 262 7.04 8.60 -15.16
N PRO A 263 5.87 8.35 -14.58
CA PRO A 263 5.17 7.09 -14.72
C PRO A 263 4.72 6.85 -16.16
N LEU A 264 4.95 5.64 -16.65
CA LEU A 264 4.39 5.14 -17.90
C LEU A 264 2.91 4.77 -17.71
N PRO A 265 2.08 5.03 -18.75
CA PRO A 265 0.65 4.84 -18.68
C PRO A 265 0.34 3.34 -18.70
N PHE A 266 -0.82 2.98 -18.17
CA PHE A 266 -1.34 1.62 -18.34
C PHE A 266 -2.09 1.58 -19.68
N GLU A 267 -1.78 0.62 -20.55
CA GLU A 267 -2.45 0.51 -21.86
C GLU A 267 -3.97 0.35 -21.66
N LYS A 268 -4.76 1.20 -22.33
CA LYS A 268 -6.21 1.03 -22.41
C LYS A 268 -6.49 -0.09 -23.40
N THR A 269 -6.97 -1.23 -22.93
CA THR A 269 -7.66 -2.20 -23.78
C THR A 269 -9.06 -1.63 -24.06
N ALA A 270 -9.17 -0.89 -25.17
CA ALA A 270 -10.43 -0.28 -25.59
C ALA A 270 -11.41 -1.35 -26.08
N SER A 271 -12.16 -1.94 -25.14
CA SER A 271 -13.35 -2.72 -25.45
C SER A 271 -14.57 -2.02 -24.87
N PRO A 272 -15.34 -1.26 -25.67
CA PRO A 272 -16.61 -0.71 -25.21
C PRO A 272 -17.50 -1.87 -24.72
N SER A 273 -18.11 -1.71 -23.54
CA SER A 273 -19.04 -2.72 -23.02
C SER A 273 -20.28 -2.75 -23.93
N PRO A 274 -20.61 -3.88 -24.58
CA PRO A 274 -21.87 -4.01 -25.32
C PRO A 274 -23.09 -4.20 -24.40
N TRP A 275 -22.92 -4.12 -23.08
CA TRP A 275 -23.91 -4.47 -22.07
C TRP A 275 -24.43 -3.24 -21.31
N ASP A 276 -25.66 -3.36 -20.80
CA ASP A 276 -26.40 -2.36 -20.01
C ASP A 276 -25.82 -2.23 -18.57
N MET A 277 -24.51 -1.95 -18.49
CA MET A 277 -23.75 -1.77 -17.25
C MET A 277 -23.17 -0.36 -17.20
N GLU A 278 -23.20 0.24 -16.02
CA GLU A 278 -22.64 1.56 -15.78
C GLU A 278 -21.18 1.45 -15.36
N SER A 279 -20.31 2.16 -16.06
CA SER A 279 -18.85 2.14 -15.86
C SER A 279 -18.48 3.16 -14.78
N VAL A 280 -17.87 2.70 -13.68
CA VAL A 280 -17.48 3.55 -12.54
C VAL A 280 -15.96 3.66 -12.51
N GLN A 281 -15.44 4.87 -12.66
CA GLN A 281 -14.00 5.16 -12.69
C GLN A 281 -13.46 5.50 -11.30
N SER A 282 -12.17 5.30 -11.08
CA SER A 282 -11.54 5.57 -9.77
C SER A 282 -11.77 7.02 -9.35
N GLY A 283 -12.28 7.25 -8.14
CA GLY A 283 -12.63 8.57 -7.61
C GLY A 283 -14.10 8.95 -7.78
N ASP A 284 -14.85 8.26 -8.66
CA ASP A 284 -16.28 8.47 -8.83
C ASP A 284 -17.06 8.09 -7.57
N PHE A 285 -18.23 8.71 -7.40
CA PHE A 285 -19.14 8.41 -6.30
C PHE A 285 -20.57 8.21 -6.77
N LEU A 286 -21.30 7.37 -6.04
CA LEU A 286 -22.71 7.07 -6.25
C LEU A 286 -23.49 7.39 -4.99
N THR A 287 -24.44 8.31 -5.07
CA THR A 287 -25.27 8.73 -3.94
C THR A 287 -26.69 8.24 -4.14
N TYR A 288 -27.30 7.67 -3.09
CA TYR A 288 -28.71 7.28 -3.16
C TYR A 288 -29.60 8.53 -3.14
N ASP A 289 -30.32 8.76 -4.24
CA ASP A 289 -31.29 9.84 -4.35
C ASP A 289 -32.67 9.34 -3.86
N LYS A 290 -33.17 9.98 -2.79
CA LYS A 290 -34.44 9.60 -2.17
C LYS A 290 -35.67 9.84 -3.07
N ASN A 291 -35.60 10.81 -3.97
CA ASN A 291 -36.70 11.14 -4.88
C ASN A 291 -36.74 10.16 -6.05
N LEU A 292 -35.56 9.83 -6.61
CA LEU A 292 -35.44 8.85 -7.69
C LEU A 292 -35.53 7.40 -7.18
N ARG A 293 -35.40 7.19 -5.86
CA ARG A 293 -35.30 5.87 -5.21
C ARG A 293 -34.25 4.99 -5.90
N SER A 294 -33.12 5.61 -6.26
CA SER A 294 -32.03 4.98 -7.02
C SER A 294 -30.71 5.71 -6.80
N PHE A 295 -29.60 5.06 -7.15
CA PHE A 295 -28.27 5.69 -7.12
C PHE A 295 -28.08 6.64 -8.31
N SER A 296 -27.57 7.82 -8.03
CA SER A 296 -27.06 8.76 -9.05
C SER A 296 -25.54 8.68 -9.08
N HIS A 297 -24.95 8.53 -10.26
CA HIS A 297 -23.50 8.47 -10.48
C HIS A 297 -22.94 9.86 -10.75
N PHE A 298 -21.86 10.18 -10.07
CA PHE A 298 -21.14 11.44 -10.19
C PHE A 298 -19.68 11.16 -10.55
N PRO A 299 -19.26 11.50 -11.79
CA PRO A 299 -17.89 11.29 -12.22
C PRO A 299 -16.92 12.29 -11.56
N SER A 300 -15.71 11.82 -11.27
CA SER A 300 -14.62 12.62 -10.74
C SER A 300 -13.71 13.16 -11.86
N LYS A 301 -13.02 14.28 -11.60
CA LYS A 301 -12.06 14.84 -12.56
C LYS A 301 -10.78 14.01 -12.59
N GLN A 302 -10.47 13.46 -13.75
CA GLN A 302 -9.25 12.70 -13.98
C GLN A 302 -8.12 13.58 -14.53
N LYS A 303 -6.88 13.34 -14.08
CA LYS A 303 -5.68 13.93 -14.68
C LYS A 303 -5.05 12.92 -15.64
N GLU A 304 -4.64 13.39 -16.80
CA GLU A 304 -3.79 12.65 -17.74
C GLU A 304 -2.38 13.28 -17.76
N TYR A 305 -1.33 12.44 -17.81
CA TYR A 305 0.04 12.91 -18.04
C TYR A 305 0.59 12.30 -19.32
N ILE A 306 1.38 13.09 -20.05
CA ILE A 306 2.15 12.63 -21.20
C ILE A 306 3.43 12.00 -20.66
N PRO A 307 3.65 10.69 -20.87
CA PRO A 307 4.90 10.06 -20.46
C PRO A 307 6.04 10.60 -21.32
N CYS A 308 7.22 10.82 -20.72
CA CYS A 308 8.40 11.11 -21.51
C CYS A 308 9.15 9.81 -21.85
N THR A 309 9.67 9.75 -23.07
CA THR A 309 10.52 8.66 -23.55
C THR A 309 11.88 8.71 -22.84
N ARG A 310 12.45 7.54 -22.57
CA ARG A 310 13.74 7.44 -21.89
C ARG A 310 14.66 6.42 -22.52
N LYS A 311 15.93 6.77 -22.63
CA LYS A 311 17.00 5.79 -22.84
C LYS A 311 17.28 5.10 -21.50
N HIS A 312 17.40 3.79 -21.55
CA HIS A 312 17.87 3.00 -20.42
C HIS A 312 19.38 2.83 -20.54
N GLU A 313 20.10 3.13 -19.47
CA GLU A 313 21.54 2.87 -19.37
C GLU A 313 21.76 1.58 -18.59
N GLU A 314 22.70 0.77 -19.05
CA GLU A 314 23.09 -0.46 -18.35
C GLU A 314 23.75 -0.13 -17.01
N ARG A 315 23.59 -1.01 -16.01
CA ARG A 315 24.05 -0.83 -14.62
C ARG A 315 23.47 0.42 -13.97
N SER A 316 22.23 0.30 -13.51
CA SER A 316 21.53 1.39 -12.84
C SER A 316 20.84 0.94 -11.55
N ILE A 317 20.65 1.90 -10.64
CA ILE A 317 19.93 1.75 -9.39
C ILE A 317 18.65 2.57 -9.51
N LEU A 318 17.50 1.91 -9.50
CA LEU A 318 16.18 2.54 -9.53
C LEU A 318 15.57 2.53 -8.13
N PHE A 319 15.25 3.71 -7.62
CA PHE A 319 14.52 3.86 -6.36
C PHE A 319 13.03 3.78 -6.64
N LEU A 320 12.39 2.67 -6.26
CA LEU A 320 10.96 2.44 -6.43
C LEU A 320 10.15 3.07 -5.28
N GLY A 321 10.79 3.23 -4.12
CA GLY A 321 10.26 3.97 -2.98
C GLY A 321 11.36 4.41 -2.02
N THR A 322 11.14 5.55 -1.38
CA THR A 322 12.20 6.30 -0.67
C THR A 322 11.79 6.82 0.71
N GLY A 323 10.66 6.39 1.23
CA GLY A 323 10.07 6.89 2.46
C GLY A 323 10.00 5.86 3.57
N CYS A 324 10.03 6.34 4.82
CA CYS A 324 10.01 5.53 6.02
C CYS A 324 8.60 5.30 6.59
N ALA A 325 8.37 4.10 7.13
CA ALA A 325 7.24 3.62 7.95
C ALA A 325 5.87 3.58 7.26
N ILE A 326 5.32 4.75 6.89
CA ILE A 326 3.99 4.88 6.31
C ILE A 326 4.14 5.60 4.97
N PRO A 327 3.52 5.13 3.87
CA PRO A 327 3.61 5.83 2.60
C PRO A 327 2.95 7.22 2.72
N SER A 328 3.53 8.22 2.04
CA SER A 328 2.97 9.56 1.97
C SER A 328 2.56 9.94 0.57
N LYS A 329 1.97 11.13 0.45
CA LYS A 329 1.63 11.77 -0.82
C LYS A 329 2.81 11.80 -1.81
N TYR A 330 4.03 11.93 -1.31
CA TYR A 330 5.23 12.18 -2.12
C TYR A 330 6.22 11.02 -2.14
N ARG A 331 6.15 10.07 -1.20
CA ARG A 331 7.09 8.96 -1.13
C ARG A 331 6.40 7.65 -0.79
N ASN A 332 6.69 6.61 -1.56
CA ASN A 332 6.37 5.25 -1.21
C ASN A 332 7.31 4.72 -0.12
N VAL A 333 6.95 3.59 0.46
CA VAL A 333 7.83 2.81 1.33
C VAL A 333 8.98 2.14 0.55
N SER A 334 10.03 1.71 1.25
CA SER A 334 11.31 1.25 0.68
C SER A 334 11.18 0.19 -0.41
N GLY A 335 11.87 0.42 -1.52
CA GLY A 335 12.09 -0.57 -2.57
C GLY A 335 13.10 -0.06 -3.58
N ILE A 336 14.13 -0.85 -3.88
CA ILE A 336 15.24 -0.41 -4.73
C ILE A 336 15.64 -1.56 -5.66
N LEU A 337 15.73 -1.28 -6.95
CA LEU A 337 16.12 -2.27 -7.95
C LEU A 337 17.50 -1.91 -8.50
N TYR A 338 18.49 -2.78 -8.26
CA TYR A 338 19.75 -2.74 -9.00
C TYR A 338 19.62 -3.63 -10.24
N GLU A 339 19.81 -3.04 -11.41
CA GLU A 339 19.75 -3.69 -12.71
C GLU A 339 21.10 -3.62 -13.42
N SER A 340 21.65 -4.77 -13.78
CA SER A 340 22.78 -4.94 -14.69
C SER A 340 22.29 -5.44 -16.06
N THR A 341 23.21 -5.77 -16.97
CA THR A 341 22.88 -6.12 -18.35
C THR A 341 21.88 -7.30 -18.44
N ASP A 342 22.13 -8.40 -17.74
CA ASP A 342 21.34 -9.65 -17.79
C ASP A 342 20.87 -10.16 -16.40
N ARG A 343 21.21 -9.43 -15.34
CA ARG A 343 20.90 -9.77 -13.94
C ARG A 343 20.43 -8.57 -13.15
N ALA A 344 19.53 -8.79 -12.21
CA ALA A 344 19.03 -7.77 -11.31
C ALA A 344 18.87 -8.31 -9.88
N ILE A 345 18.90 -7.43 -8.90
CA ILE A 345 18.65 -7.73 -7.49
C ILE A 345 17.77 -6.63 -6.88
N MET A 346 16.76 -7.05 -6.12
CA MET A 346 15.87 -6.15 -5.39
C MET A 346 16.38 -5.98 -3.96
N LEU A 347 16.45 -4.73 -3.47
CA LEU A 347 16.83 -4.36 -2.10
C LEU A 347 15.62 -3.73 -1.43
N ASP A 348 15.08 -4.45 -0.46
CA ASP A 348 13.75 -4.27 0.11
C ASP A 348 12.61 -4.29 -0.94
N CYS A 349 11.42 -4.61 -0.48
CA CYS A 349 10.24 -4.79 -1.32
C CYS A 349 8.98 -4.38 -0.55
N GLY A 350 8.91 -3.12 -0.15
CA GLY A 350 7.74 -2.53 0.50
C GLY A 350 6.50 -2.55 -0.38
N GLU A 351 5.35 -2.22 0.22
CA GLU A 351 4.05 -2.15 -0.46
C GLU A 351 4.11 -1.32 -1.76
N ASP A 352 3.44 -1.78 -2.82
CA ASP A 352 3.32 -1.15 -4.15
C ASP A 352 4.62 -1.21 -5.01
N THR A 353 5.67 -1.92 -4.56
CA THR A 353 6.95 -2.07 -5.30
C THR A 353 6.76 -2.64 -6.71
N LEU A 354 5.95 -3.69 -6.87
CA LEU A 354 5.67 -4.30 -8.18
C LEU A 354 5.10 -3.28 -9.17
N PHE A 355 4.16 -2.46 -8.72
CA PHE A 355 3.48 -1.51 -9.59
C PHE A 355 4.28 -0.22 -9.78
N GLN A 356 5.22 0.10 -8.88
CA GLN A 356 6.27 1.10 -9.16
C GLN A 356 7.19 0.64 -10.29
N ILE A 357 7.53 -0.65 -10.38
CA ILE A 357 8.25 -1.20 -11.55
C ILE A 357 7.39 -1.00 -12.81
N HIS A 358 6.11 -1.32 -12.76
CA HIS A 358 5.21 -1.09 -13.88
C HIS A 358 5.14 0.40 -14.28
N ARG A 359 5.15 1.33 -13.31
CA ARG A 359 5.23 2.78 -13.56
C ARG A 359 6.55 3.18 -14.20
N ALA A 360 7.68 2.58 -13.82
CA ALA A 360 8.98 2.91 -14.38
C ALA A 360 9.23 2.30 -15.78
N TYR A 361 8.76 1.07 -16.03
CA TYR A 361 9.10 0.29 -17.23
C TYR A 361 7.92 0.06 -18.20
N GLY A 362 6.67 0.34 -17.79
CA GLY A 362 5.48 0.07 -18.60
C GLY A 362 5.10 -1.40 -18.70
N GLY A 363 5.79 -2.26 -17.94
CA GLY A 363 5.64 -3.71 -17.96
C GLY A 363 6.52 -4.34 -16.89
N PHE A 364 6.71 -5.66 -17.00
CA PHE A 364 7.40 -6.46 -15.97
C PHE A 364 8.62 -7.21 -16.49
N ASP A 365 9.08 -6.91 -17.71
CA ASP A 365 10.18 -7.65 -18.34
C ASP A 365 11.49 -7.58 -17.56
N VAL A 366 11.74 -6.50 -16.83
CA VAL A 366 12.90 -6.38 -15.94
C VAL A 366 12.94 -7.49 -14.88
N LEU A 367 11.78 -8.02 -14.46
CA LEU A 367 11.71 -9.12 -13.50
C LEU A 367 12.33 -10.40 -14.05
N LYS A 368 12.42 -10.60 -15.38
CA LYS A 368 13.09 -11.77 -16.00
C LYS A 368 14.58 -11.83 -15.65
N LYS A 369 15.20 -10.68 -15.34
CA LYS A 369 16.61 -10.57 -14.91
C LYS A 369 16.80 -10.84 -13.42
N LEU A 370 15.74 -10.79 -12.62
CA LEU A 370 15.82 -10.85 -11.16
C LEU A 370 16.45 -12.17 -10.70
N LYS A 371 17.56 -12.10 -9.97
CA LYS A 371 18.25 -13.26 -9.40
C LYS A 371 17.94 -13.44 -7.91
N ALA A 372 17.83 -12.32 -7.21
CA ALA A 372 17.59 -12.31 -5.79
C ALA A 372 16.73 -11.13 -5.32
N ILE A 373 16.07 -11.32 -4.19
CA ILE A 373 15.42 -10.29 -3.39
C ILE A 373 16.09 -10.32 -2.02
N PHE A 374 16.61 -9.19 -1.57
CA PHE A 374 17.17 -9.00 -0.25
C PHE A 374 16.21 -8.14 0.57
N ILE A 375 15.75 -8.65 1.70
CA ILE A 375 14.95 -7.93 2.69
C ILE A 375 15.86 -7.66 3.88
N SER A 376 16.13 -6.38 4.15
CA SER A 376 17.05 -5.94 5.19
C SER A 376 16.63 -6.37 6.59
N HIS A 377 15.34 -6.32 6.89
CA HIS A 377 14.76 -6.67 8.19
C HIS A 377 13.22 -6.84 8.11
N SER A 378 12.59 -7.22 9.22
CA SER A 378 11.19 -7.66 9.23
C SER A 378 10.12 -6.56 9.27
N HIS A 379 10.48 -5.28 9.34
CA HIS A 379 9.46 -4.21 9.35
C HIS A 379 8.66 -4.17 8.03
N ALA A 380 7.38 -3.84 8.18
CA ALA A 380 6.38 -3.97 7.12
C ALA A 380 6.68 -3.11 5.88
N ASP A 381 7.21 -1.91 6.08
CA ASP A 381 7.59 -0.97 5.03
C ASP A 381 8.74 -1.45 4.13
N HIS A 382 9.43 -2.53 4.51
CA HIS A 382 10.51 -3.12 3.71
C HIS A 382 10.12 -4.41 2.99
N MET A 383 8.93 -4.97 3.23
CA MET A 383 8.65 -6.35 2.79
C MET A 383 7.24 -6.62 2.25
N LEU A 384 6.23 -5.79 2.52
CA LEU A 384 4.84 -6.15 2.21
C LEU A 384 4.56 -6.37 0.70
N GLY A 385 5.35 -5.78 -0.20
CA GLY A 385 5.23 -5.94 -1.65
C GLY A 385 5.89 -7.20 -2.21
N ILE A 386 6.66 -7.95 -1.39
CA ILE A 386 7.37 -9.16 -1.85
C ILE A 386 6.43 -10.21 -2.43
N ILE A 387 5.21 -10.32 -1.88
CA ILE A 387 4.21 -11.30 -2.31
C ILE A 387 3.81 -11.05 -3.76
N SER A 388 3.56 -9.79 -4.14
CA SER A 388 3.18 -9.42 -5.49
C SER A 388 4.32 -9.65 -6.48
N VAL A 389 5.57 -9.34 -6.09
CA VAL A 389 6.74 -9.63 -6.92
C VAL A 389 6.90 -11.14 -7.14
N LEU A 390 6.85 -11.96 -6.09
CA LEU A 390 6.99 -13.42 -6.20
C LEU A 390 5.87 -14.06 -7.03
N LYS A 391 4.63 -13.56 -6.93
CA LYS A 391 3.52 -14.02 -7.78
C LYS A 391 3.75 -13.68 -9.26
N LYS A 392 4.53 -12.64 -9.57
CA LYS A 392 4.76 -12.19 -10.94
C LYS A 392 6.01 -12.80 -11.58
N VAL A 393 7.02 -13.11 -10.79
CA VAL A 393 8.26 -13.72 -11.27
C VAL A 393 7.99 -15.15 -11.78
N GLY A 394 8.48 -15.45 -12.98
CA GLY A 394 8.20 -16.72 -13.68
C GLY A 394 9.34 -17.75 -13.63
N HIS A 395 10.38 -17.51 -12.82
CA HIS A 395 11.55 -18.38 -12.68
C HIS A 395 12.07 -18.37 -11.25
N ARG A 396 12.94 -19.32 -10.90
CA ARG A 396 13.46 -19.45 -9.53
C ARG A 396 14.32 -18.26 -9.13
N VAL A 397 14.04 -17.67 -7.97
CA VAL A 397 14.84 -16.59 -7.35
C VAL A 397 15.32 -16.97 -5.95
N LYS A 398 16.35 -16.28 -5.45
CA LYS A 398 16.77 -16.39 -4.05
C LYS A 398 16.18 -15.25 -3.22
N VAL A 399 15.63 -15.57 -2.06
CA VAL A 399 15.07 -14.59 -1.11
C VAL A 399 15.94 -14.60 0.14
N PHE A 400 16.75 -13.56 0.31
CA PHE A 400 17.52 -13.33 1.54
C PHE A 400 16.65 -12.50 2.48
N ALA A 401 16.19 -13.09 3.58
CA ALA A 401 15.26 -12.41 4.47
C ALA A 401 15.27 -12.98 5.90
N PRO A 402 14.75 -12.23 6.88
CA PRO A 402 14.60 -12.73 8.25
C PRO A 402 13.70 -13.96 8.35
N VAL A 403 14.03 -14.89 9.24
CA VAL A 403 13.22 -16.10 9.48
C VAL A 403 11.80 -15.79 9.96
N VAL A 404 11.60 -14.67 10.67
CA VAL A 404 10.31 -14.30 11.27
C VAL A 404 9.21 -14.04 10.24
N ILE A 405 9.57 -13.56 9.04
CA ILE A 405 8.59 -13.29 7.98
C ILE A 405 8.31 -14.50 7.08
N ARG A 406 9.13 -15.55 7.17
CA ARG A 406 9.07 -16.73 6.31
C ARG A 406 7.71 -17.42 6.31
N PRO A 407 7.07 -17.72 7.47
CA PRO A 407 5.75 -18.35 7.47
C PRO A 407 4.68 -17.50 6.77
N PHE A 408 4.75 -16.18 6.92
CA PHE A 408 3.85 -15.26 6.24
C PHE A 408 4.05 -15.29 4.74
N VAL A 409 5.29 -15.27 4.24
CA VAL A 409 5.56 -15.36 2.79
C VAL A 409 5.14 -16.71 2.20
N GLU A 410 5.49 -17.81 2.87
CA GLU A 410 5.20 -19.18 2.42
C GLU A 410 3.69 -19.49 2.38
N CYS A 411 2.87 -18.87 3.25
CA CYS A 411 1.43 -19.16 3.31
C CYS A 411 0.65 -18.76 2.04
N PHE A 412 1.16 -17.81 1.25
CA PHE A 412 0.61 -17.45 -0.07
C PHE A 412 0.98 -18.49 -1.14
N GLY A 413 2.04 -19.26 -0.90
CA GLY A 413 2.69 -20.17 -1.84
C GLY A 413 2.91 -19.54 -3.21
N ALA A 414 3.47 -18.33 -3.21
CA ALA A 414 3.72 -17.52 -4.39
C ALA A 414 5.11 -17.79 -4.98
N GLY A 415 5.17 -18.08 -6.29
CA GLY A 415 6.43 -18.20 -7.03
C GLY A 415 7.26 -19.44 -6.68
N ASP A 416 8.37 -19.59 -7.40
CA ASP A 416 9.43 -20.56 -7.10
C ASP A 416 10.63 -19.79 -6.53
N TYR A 417 11.02 -20.09 -5.29
CA TYR A 417 12.13 -19.41 -4.64
C TYR A 417 12.85 -20.29 -3.63
N GLU A 418 14.11 -19.95 -3.39
CA GLU A 418 14.92 -20.48 -2.29
C GLU A 418 15.03 -19.43 -1.20
N TYR A 419 14.59 -19.77 0.01
CA TYR A 419 14.65 -18.87 1.17
C TYR A 419 15.97 -19.04 1.92
N ILE A 420 16.70 -17.95 2.10
CA ILE A 420 18.00 -17.90 2.78
C ILE A 420 17.86 -16.95 3.98
N GLU A 421 18.04 -17.51 5.17
CA GLU A 421 17.84 -16.79 6.43
C GLU A 421 19.01 -15.84 6.73
N THR A 422 18.71 -14.57 7.01
CA THR A 422 19.73 -13.54 7.29
C THR A 422 20.04 -13.35 8.76
N ASN A 423 19.30 -13.99 9.68
CA ASN A 423 19.45 -13.81 11.13
C ASN A 423 20.87 -14.09 11.65
N HIS A 424 21.61 -14.98 10.99
CA HIS A 424 23.01 -15.25 11.33
C HIS A 424 23.90 -14.01 11.23
N ALA A 425 23.60 -13.06 10.33
CA ALA A 425 24.35 -11.81 10.22
C ALA A 425 24.19 -10.94 11.47
N LYS A 426 23.01 -10.96 12.11
CA LYS A 426 22.78 -10.24 13.36
C LYS A 426 23.44 -10.91 14.57
N ILE A 427 23.59 -12.23 14.56
CA ILE A 427 24.38 -12.95 15.57
C ILE A 427 25.85 -12.53 15.46
N ALA A 428 26.41 -12.56 14.25
CA ALA A 428 27.78 -12.15 13.98
C ALA A 428 28.05 -10.68 14.34
N GLU A 429 27.11 -9.76 14.09
CA GLU A 429 27.25 -8.34 14.51
C GLU A 429 27.33 -8.17 16.04
N ARG A 430 26.61 -8.98 16.81
CA ARG A 430 26.70 -8.94 18.28
C ARG A 430 28.04 -9.45 18.79
N GLU A 431 28.57 -10.50 18.16
CA GLU A 431 29.91 -11.04 18.44
C GLU A 431 30.97 -9.97 18.13
N PHE A 432 30.90 -9.34 16.95
CA PHE A 432 31.79 -8.24 16.57
C PHE A 432 31.79 -7.10 17.60
N ARG A 433 30.61 -6.69 18.09
CA ARG A 433 30.50 -5.66 19.13
C ARG A 433 31.08 -6.09 20.48
N GLY A 434 30.92 -7.37 20.84
CA GLY A 434 31.52 -7.94 22.04
C GLY A 434 33.05 -7.91 21.97
N ASP A 435 33.61 -8.28 20.82
CA ASP A 435 35.05 -8.28 20.58
C ASP A 435 35.63 -6.86 20.57
N LEU A 436 34.93 -5.92 19.92
CA LEU A 436 35.30 -4.51 19.91
C LEU A 436 35.24 -3.89 21.31
N GLY A 437 34.23 -4.22 22.12
CA GLY A 437 34.07 -3.69 23.48
C GLY A 437 35.05 -4.29 24.51
N SER A 438 35.53 -5.51 24.27
CA SER A 438 36.48 -6.21 25.16
C SER A 438 37.93 -5.78 24.93
N MET A 439 38.23 -5.17 23.78
CA MET A 439 39.54 -4.70 23.38
C MET A 439 39.55 -3.16 23.45
N GLY A 440 40.06 -2.59 24.55
CA GLY A 440 40.22 -1.12 24.67
C GLY A 440 40.98 -0.50 23.48
N GLU A 441 40.94 0.83 23.33
CA GLU A 441 41.31 1.65 22.14
C GLU A 441 42.63 1.32 21.38
N PHE A 442 43.50 0.45 21.89
CA PHE A 442 44.83 0.16 21.35
C PHE A 442 44.98 -1.10 20.49
N SER A 443 43.93 -1.92 20.25
CA SER A 443 44.06 -3.22 19.54
C SER A 443 43.08 -3.47 18.39
N LEU A 444 42.55 -2.44 17.73
CA LEU A 444 41.66 -2.58 16.55
C LEU A 444 42.28 -3.37 15.38
N GLY A 445 43.61 -3.55 15.34
CA GLY A 445 44.32 -4.22 14.25
C GLY A 445 44.16 -5.75 14.16
N ASN A 446 43.55 -6.41 15.16
CA ASN A 446 43.45 -7.88 15.21
C ASN A 446 42.06 -8.44 14.86
N ILE A 447 41.03 -7.61 14.73
CA ILE A 447 39.68 -8.08 14.38
C ILE A 447 39.55 -8.11 12.85
N ASN A 448 39.41 -9.30 12.28
CA ASN A 448 39.12 -9.46 10.86
C ASN A 448 37.60 -9.37 10.62
N ALA A 449 37.11 -8.21 10.20
CA ALA A 449 35.67 -7.97 9.97
C ALA A 449 35.02 -8.97 8.99
N GLU A 450 35.82 -9.53 8.07
CA GLU A 450 35.37 -10.54 7.10
C GLU A 450 34.83 -11.83 7.75
N ASP A 451 35.22 -12.12 8.99
CA ASP A 451 34.75 -13.29 9.75
C ASP A 451 33.29 -13.13 10.21
N TYR A 452 32.77 -11.90 10.21
CA TYR A 452 31.40 -11.56 10.62
C TYR A 452 30.47 -11.31 9.43
N PHE A 453 30.92 -11.61 8.20
CA PHE A 453 30.13 -11.48 6.98
C PHE A 453 29.63 -12.83 6.49
N LEU A 454 28.32 -12.92 6.22
CA LEU A 454 27.78 -14.03 5.45
C LEU A 454 28.10 -13.82 3.97
N LYS A 455 28.53 -14.87 3.24
CA LYS A 455 28.99 -14.75 1.85
C LYS A 455 28.24 -15.72 0.93
N PHE A 456 27.82 -15.22 -0.23
CA PHE A 456 27.04 -15.99 -1.20
C PHE A 456 27.44 -15.66 -2.63
N ASP A 457 27.22 -16.60 -3.55
CA ASP A 457 27.26 -16.36 -4.99
C ASP A 457 25.90 -16.73 -5.60
N VAL A 458 25.27 -15.74 -6.23
CA VAL A 458 23.94 -15.86 -6.86
C VAL A 458 23.92 -15.33 -8.29
N GLY A 459 25.09 -15.28 -8.93
CA GLY A 459 25.33 -14.40 -10.08
C GLY A 459 25.72 -12.99 -9.65
N PHE A 460 25.70 -12.70 -8.35
CA PHE A 460 26.39 -11.59 -7.70
C PHE A 460 27.20 -12.17 -6.54
N ARG A 461 28.40 -11.65 -6.31
CA ARG A 461 29.13 -11.94 -5.07
C ARG A 461 28.56 -11.07 -3.97
N ILE A 462 27.86 -11.70 -3.03
CA ILE A 462 27.12 -11.04 -1.97
C ILE A 462 27.86 -11.21 -0.64
N SER A 463 27.93 -10.14 0.14
CA SER A 463 28.26 -10.20 1.56
C SER A 463 27.17 -9.52 2.39
N ILE A 464 26.80 -10.07 3.54
CA ILE A 464 25.76 -9.54 4.42
C ILE A 464 26.33 -9.43 5.84
N CYS A 465 26.12 -8.30 6.49
CA CYS A 465 26.48 -8.07 7.89
C CYS A 465 25.27 -7.58 8.68
N GLY A 466 25.20 -7.89 9.98
CA GLY A 466 24.19 -7.29 10.86
C GLY A 466 24.40 -5.78 11.02
N VAL A 467 23.32 -5.06 11.35
CA VAL A 467 23.34 -3.61 11.61
C VAL A 467 22.51 -3.26 12.86
N ASP A 468 22.73 -2.09 13.46
CA ASP A 468 22.07 -1.67 14.72
C ASP A 468 20.73 -0.97 14.45
N HIS A 469 19.66 -1.75 14.38
CA HIS A 469 18.29 -1.26 14.25
C HIS A 469 17.28 -2.14 15.01
N CYS A 470 17.05 -3.37 14.56
CA CYS A 470 16.17 -4.35 15.22
C CYS A 470 16.87 -5.72 15.37
N SER A 471 16.13 -6.75 15.81
CA SER A 471 16.70 -8.06 16.15
C SER A 471 17.10 -8.93 14.94
N ASP A 472 16.76 -8.51 13.72
CA ASP A 472 17.06 -9.21 12.48
C ASP A 472 17.58 -8.30 11.36
N SER A 473 17.98 -7.07 11.69
CA SER A 473 18.44 -6.09 10.70
C SER A 473 19.85 -6.35 10.18
N CYS A 474 19.98 -6.26 8.85
CA CYS A 474 21.25 -6.43 8.14
C CYS A 474 21.40 -5.48 6.95
N GLY A 475 22.66 -5.24 6.58
CA GLY A 475 23.05 -4.55 5.35
C GLY A 475 23.71 -5.53 4.38
N ILE A 476 23.85 -5.13 3.11
CA ILE A 476 24.34 -5.97 2.03
C ILE A 476 25.43 -5.25 1.20
N ARG A 477 26.45 -6.01 0.79
CA ARG A 477 27.42 -5.68 -0.26
C ARG A 477 27.19 -6.58 -1.46
N ILE A 478 27.12 -5.97 -2.64
CA ILE A 478 26.86 -6.62 -3.91
C ILE A 478 28.04 -6.29 -4.83
N GLN A 479 28.80 -7.31 -5.20
CA GLN A 479 29.83 -7.20 -6.21
C GLN A 479 29.34 -7.82 -7.53
N ASP A 480 29.19 -6.94 -8.53
CA ASP A 480 28.83 -7.22 -9.91
C ASP A 480 30.06 -6.98 -10.81
N ASP A 481 30.81 -8.05 -11.08
CA ASP A 481 32.13 -8.00 -11.71
C ASP A 481 33.10 -7.08 -10.95
N THR A 482 33.38 -5.90 -11.50
CA THR A 482 34.22 -4.84 -10.93
C THR A 482 33.44 -3.79 -10.17
N THR A 483 32.11 -3.77 -10.31
CA THR A 483 31.22 -2.80 -9.68
C THR A 483 30.82 -3.28 -8.29
N VAL A 484 30.91 -2.40 -7.30
CA VAL A 484 30.52 -2.68 -5.92
C VAL A 484 29.46 -1.70 -5.45
N ILE A 485 28.34 -2.25 -4.98
CA ILE A 485 27.23 -1.51 -4.42
C ILE A 485 26.99 -1.99 -3.00
N THR A 486 26.66 -1.08 -2.09
CA THR A 486 26.31 -1.41 -0.70
C THR A 486 25.00 -0.76 -0.31
N TYR A 487 24.22 -1.43 0.53
CA TYR A 487 22.96 -0.95 1.06
C TYR A 487 22.83 -1.25 2.55
N SER A 488 22.55 -0.21 3.35
CA SER A 488 22.53 -0.31 4.81
C SER A 488 21.33 -1.07 5.38
N GLY A 489 20.19 -1.09 4.67
CA GLY A 489 18.90 -1.26 5.35
C GLY A 489 18.64 -0.11 6.32
N ASP A 490 17.81 -0.35 7.32
CA ASP A 490 17.69 0.56 8.47
C ASP A 490 18.79 0.30 9.50
N SER A 491 19.43 1.37 9.93
CA SER A 491 20.61 1.30 10.77
C SER A 491 20.93 2.66 11.38
N ARG A 492 21.31 2.66 12.67
CA ARG A 492 22.22 3.69 13.20
C ARG A 492 23.57 3.65 12.47
N PRO A 493 24.41 4.70 12.54
CA PRO A 493 25.76 4.64 11.98
C PRO A 493 26.52 3.38 12.44
N SER A 494 26.93 2.54 11.50
CA SER A 494 27.45 1.18 11.78
C SER A 494 28.89 1.03 11.31
N ILE A 495 29.79 0.72 12.24
CA ILE A 495 31.21 0.46 11.97
C ILE A 495 31.37 -0.76 11.06
N LEU A 496 30.67 -1.87 11.38
CA LEU A 496 30.77 -3.11 10.62
C LEU A 496 30.29 -2.92 9.18
N PHE A 497 29.19 -2.19 8.99
CA PHE A 497 28.70 -1.83 7.66
C PHE A 497 29.67 -0.89 6.91
N GLY A 498 30.26 0.08 7.62
CA GLY A 498 31.31 0.96 7.07
C GLY A 498 32.51 0.17 6.55
N ILE A 499 32.98 -0.83 7.31
CA ILE A 499 34.06 -1.73 6.88
C ILE A 499 33.63 -2.56 5.67
N MET A 500 32.44 -3.17 5.71
CA MET A 500 31.89 -3.93 4.58
C MET A 500 31.71 -3.05 3.33
N SER A 501 31.55 -1.74 3.50
CA SER A 501 31.38 -0.76 2.41
C SER A 501 32.68 -0.17 1.89
N SER A 502 33.82 -0.69 2.33
CA SER A 502 35.13 -0.20 1.90
C SER A 502 35.25 -0.17 0.38
N ASP A 503 35.63 1.00 -0.13
CA ASP A 503 35.93 1.29 -1.53
C ASP A 503 34.80 0.94 -2.53
N SER A 504 33.54 0.91 -2.06
CA SER A 504 32.36 0.72 -2.93
C SER A 504 32.23 1.82 -3.97
N ASP A 505 31.78 1.47 -5.19
CA ASP A 505 31.42 2.46 -6.21
C ASP A 505 30.19 3.28 -5.80
N VAL A 506 29.22 2.62 -5.16
CA VAL A 506 28.01 3.26 -4.64
C VAL A 506 27.68 2.74 -3.26
N MET A 507 27.49 3.65 -2.31
CA MET A 507 26.86 3.39 -1.03
C MET A 507 25.45 3.95 -1.03
N ILE A 508 24.47 3.08 -0.80
CA ILE A 508 23.09 3.44 -0.53
C ILE A 508 22.92 3.38 1.00
N HIS A 509 22.57 4.50 1.61
CA HIS A 509 22.41 4.56 3.07
C HIS A 509 21.07 5.16 3.44
N GLU A 510 20.43 4.63 4.50
CA GLU A 510 19.27 5.28 5.11
C GLU A 510 19.66 6.62 5.72
N ALA A 511 18.78 7.61 5.59
CA ALA A 511 18.93 8.90 6.23
C ALA A 511 17.56 9.38 6.69
N THR A 512 16.94 8.61 7.59
CA THR A 512 15.56 8.83 8.03
C THR A 512 15.34 10.26 8.53
N PHE A 513 16.35 10.84 9.18
CA PHE A 513 16.28 12.16 9.79
C PHE A 513 17.36 13.12 9.28
N VAL A 514 17.07 14.43 9.28
CA VAL A 514 18.13 15.45 9.22
C VAL A 514 18.61 15.77 10.64
N PHE A 515 19.68 16.55 10.78
CA PHE A 515 20.35 16.81 12.06
C PHE A 515 19.42 17.30 13.19
N ASP A 516 18.34 17.99 12.85
CA ASP A 516 17.34 18.51 13.80
C ASP A 516 16.59 17.43 14.60
N GLN A 517 16.78 16.15 14.29
CA GLN A 517 16.12 15.01 14.93
C GLN A 517 17.12 13.93 15.38
N GLN A 518 18.37 14.29 15.71
CA GLN A 518 19.40 13.34 16.12
C GLN A 518 18.98 12.43 17.29
N GLU A 519 18.39 13.00 18.35
CA GLU A 519 17.91 12.20 19.50
C GLU A 519 16.83 11.20 19.08
N ARG A 520 15.92 11.62 18.20
CA ARG A 520 14.87 10.74 17.67
C ARG A 520 15.48 9.62 16.84
N ALA A 521 16.42 9.94 15.94
CA ALA A 521 17.15 8.96 15.14
C ALA A 521 17.79 7.89 16.04
N MET A 522 18.48 8.32 17.09
CA MET A 522 19.05 7.38 18.08
C MET A 522 17.97 6.51 18.70
N HIS A 523 16.90 7.08 19.26
CA HIS A 523 15.85 6.31 19.94
C HIS A 523 15.11 5.33 19.03
N THR A 524 14.93 5.65 17.76
CA THR A 524 14.25 4.79 16.79
C THR A 524 15.19 3.87 16.01
N GLY A 525 16.49 3.88 16.30
CA GLY A 525 17.45 2.99 15.63
C GLY A 525 17.77 3.39 14.18
N HIS A 526 17.76 4.68 13.86
CA HIS A 526 17.98 5.21 12.51
C HIS A 526 19.19 6.15 12.43
N SER A 527 19.60 6.48 11.21
CA SER A 527 20.66 7.44 10.94
C SER A 527 20.12 8.84 10.64
N THR A 528 20.91 9.85 10.99
CA THR A 528 20.79 11.17 10.39
C THR A 528 21.58 11.23 9.08
N VAL A 529 21.33 12.25 8.25
CA VAL A 529 22.18 12.56 7.08
C VAL A 529 23.67 12.61 7.47
N ASP A 530 24.03 13.30 8.55
CA ASP A 530 25.44 13.43 8.97
C ASP A 530 26.04 12.09 9.40
N GLY A 531 25.26 11.25 10.10
CA GLY A 531 25.69 9.91 10.49
C GLY A 531 25.94 9.00 9.27
N ALA A 532 25.08 9.07 8.26
CA ALA A 532 25.30 8.36 7.00
C ALA A 532 26.56 8.87 6.26
N VAL A 533 26.80 10.19 6.27
CA VAL A 533 27.99 10.81 5.67
C VAL A 533 29.27 10.40 6.40
N GLU A 534 29.24 10.22 7.72
CA GLU A 534 30.40 9.73 8.49
C GLU A 534 30.78 8.30 8.08
N VAL A 535 29.79 7.40 7.98
CA VAL A 535 29.99 6.03 7.49
C VAL A 535 30.55 6.04 6.06
N PHE A 536 30.00 6.87 5.18
CA PHE A 536 30.47 7.03 3.81
C PHE A 536 31.93 7.53 3.70
N ARG A 537 32.32 8.51 4.53
CA ARG A 537 33.70 9.03 4.54
C ARG A 537 34.69 7.99 5.02
N SER A 538 34.34 7.25 6.08
CA SER A 538 35.20 6.21 6.65
C SER A 538 35.38 5.00 5.70
N SER A 539 34.36 4.67 4.92
CA SER A 539 34.43 3.58 3.94
C SER A 539 35.19 3.93 2.66
N ARG A 540 35.47 5.22 2.41
CA ARG A 540 36.07 5.71 1.14
C ARG A 540 35.26 5.30 -0.09
N SER A 541 33.94 5.12 0.07
CA SER A 541 33.07 4.85 -1.09
C SER A 541 33.04 6.08 -2.01
N LYS A 542 32.75 5.86 -3.30
CA LYS A 542 32.88 6.92 -4.31
C LYS A 542 31.64 7.84 -4.38
N VAL A 543 30.45 7.26 -4.25
CA VAL A 543 29.17 7.99 -4.32
C VAL A 543 28.23 7.57 -3.19
N LEU A 544 27.58 8.55 -2.56
CA LEU A 544 26.56 8.35 -1.53
C LEU A 544 25.17 8.68 -2.07
N LEU A 545 24.28 7.69 -2.07
CA LEU A 545 22.86 7.81 -2.36
C LEU A 545 22.09 7.69 -1.05
N LEU A 546 21.28 8.70 -0.70
CA LEU A 546 20.48 8.70 0.52
C LEU A 546 19.02 8.43 0.22
N THR A 547 18.42 7.54 1.01
CA THR A 547 17.02 7.11 0.88
C THR A 547 16.37 6.95 2.26
N HIS A 548 15.16 6.39 2.28
CA HIS A 548 14.39 6.08 3.48
C HIS A 548 14.08 7.30 4.35
N PHE A 549 13.75 8.44 3.72
CA PHE A 549 13.50 9.68 4.42
C PHE A 549 12.19 9.64 5.22
N SER A 550 12.17 10.27 6.39
CA SER A 550 10.93 10.54 7.13
C SER A 550 9.95 11.35 6.27
N GLN A 551 8.67 10.96 6.30
CA GLN A 551 7.60 11.62 5.54
C GLN A 551 7.36 13.09 5.90
N ARG A 552 7.98 13.59 6.99
CA ARG A 552 7.96 15.01 7.35
C ARG A 552 8.65 15.89 6.29
N TYR A 553 9.60 15.34 5.55
CA TYR A 553 10.32 16.02 4.47
C TYR A 553 9.56 15.88 3.15
N SER A 554 8.43 16.57 3.09
CA SER A 554 7.35 16.27 2.14
C SER A 554 7.70 16.47 0.67
N LYS A 555 8.34 17.56 0.25
CA LYS A 555 8.52 17.88 -1.19
C LYS A 555 9.89 17.54 -1.77
N GLY A 556 10.91 17.37 -0.94
CA GLY A 556 12.29 17.17 -1.36
C GLY A 556 13.27 17.40 -0.21
N VAL A 557 14.54 17.09 -0.43
CA VAL A 557 15.63 17.36 0.51
C VAL A 557 16.71 18.12 -0.25
N ILE A 558 17.14 19.26 0.28
CA ILE A 558 18.22 20.08 -0.29
C ILE A 558 19.57 19.45 0.09
N THR A 559 20.49 19.37 -0.86
CA THR A 559 21.83 18.79 -0.68
C THR A 559 22.94 19.81 -0.92
N ASP A 560 24.08 19.66 -0.24
CA ASP A 560 25.31 20.43 -0.53
C ASP A 560 26.12 19.85 -1.70
N GLY A 561 25.74 18.67 -2.19
CA GLY A 561 26.36 17.94 -3.29
C GLY A 561 27.37 16.88 -2.87
N GLN A 562 27.59 16.63 -1.58
CA GLN A 562 28.42 15.50 -1.12
C GLN A 562 27.70 14.14 -1.23
N TRP A 563 26.38 14.18 -1.39
CA TRP A 563 25.48 13.04 -1.48
C TRP A 563 24.26 13.40 -2.32
N ILE A 564 23.56 12.38 -2.81
CA ILE A 564 22.39 12.53 -3.68
C ILE A 564 21.12 12.11 -2.92
N PRO A 565 20.15 13.02 -2.70
CA PRO A 565 18.84 12.65 -2.19
C PRO A 565 18.07 11.89 -3.26
N CYS A 566 17.74 10.64 -2.96
CA CYS A 566 16.89 9.85 -3.82
C CYS A 566 15.41 10.14 -3.56
N VAL A 567 14.62 10.07 -4.64
CA VAL A 567 13.17 10.18 -4.62
C VAL A 567 12.57 9.00 -5.36
N ASP A 568 11.28 8.75 -5.14
CA ASP A 568 10.56 7.73 -5.90
C ASP A 568 10.78 7.94 -7.40
N LEU A 569 11.01 6.82 -8.09
CA LEU A 569 11.33 6.74 -9.50
C LEU A 569 12.55 7.57 -9.93
N PHE A 570 13.54 7.77 -9.05
CA PHE A 570 14.87 8.26 -9.45
C PHE A 570 15.75 7.09 -9.90
N ARG A 571 16.41 7.21 -11.05
CA ARG A 571 17.36 6.22 -11.57
C ARG A 571 18.77 6.79 -11.56
N TYR A 572 19.68 6.15 -10.84
CA TYR A 572 21.10 6.49 -10.88
C TYR A 572 21.87 5.50 -11.75
N ALA A 573 22.55 5.99 -12.79
CA ALA A 573 23.49 5.19 -13.59
C ALA A 573 24.82 5.07 -12.85
N VAL A 574 25.29 3.83 -12.63
CA VAL A 574 26.54 3.59 -11.89
C VAL A 574 27.72 4.17 -12.66
N GLY A 575 28.54 4.97 -11.97
CA GLY A 575 29.67 5.69 -12.57
C GLY A 575 29.31 7.08 -13.11
N SER A 576 28.03 7.45 -13.13
CA SER A 576 27.61 8.83 -13.37
C SER A 576 28.03 9.72 -12.20
N SER A 577 28.65 10.86 -12.50
CA SER A 577 28.89 11.92 -11.51
C SER A 577 27.93 13.10 -11.67
N VAL A 578 26.98 13.01 -12.61
CA VAL A 578 26.14 14.13 -13.02
C VAL A 578 24.87 14.15 -12.19
N TYR A 579 24.89 14.90 -11.09
CA TYR A 579 23.69 15.33 -10.38
C TYR A 579 23.61 16.86 -10.42
N PRO A 580 22.62 17.47 -11.11
CA PRO A 580 22.56 18.92 -11.31
C PRO A 580 22.06 19.65 -10.05
N LYS A 581 22.83 19.57 -8.95
CA LYS A 581 22.43 19.97 -7.59
C LYS A 581 21.84 21.37 -7.52
N ASP A 582 22.46 22.36 -8.16
CA ASP A 582 22.04 23.76 -8.03
C ASP A 582 20.67 23.99 -8.67
N LYS A 583 20.40 23.31 -9.80
CA LYS A 583 19.10 23.38 -10.48
C LYS A 583 18.02 22.64 -9.67
N ILE A 584 18.35 21.49 -9.10
CA ILE A 584 17.41 20.69 -8.28
C ILE A 584 17.08 21.41 -6.97
N ASN A 585 18.08 21.89 -6.24
CA ASN A 585 17.89 22.70 -5.04
C ASN A 585 17.09 23.96 -5.33
N GLY A 586 17.37 24.64 -6.46
CA GLY A 586 16.60 25.79 -6.91
C GLY A 586 15.14 25.47 -7.21
N TYR A 587 14.85 24.28 -7.73
CA TYR A 587 13.48 23.79 -7.95
C TYR A 587 12.75 23.55 -6.62
N TYR A 588 13.37 22.84 -5.67
CA TYR A 588 12.77 22.59 -4.36
C TYR A 588 12.55 23.87 -3.56
N SER A 589 13.51 24.81 -3.59
CA SER A 589 13.39 26.11 -2.92
C SER A 589 12.18 26.89 -3.43
N LYS A 590 11.91 26.84 -4.75
CA LYS A 590 10.70 27.45 -5.33
C LYS A 590 9.43 26.78 -4.81
N LEU A 591 9.38 25.46 -4.76
CA LEU A 591 8.23 24.70 -4.24
C LEU A 591 7.91 25.00 -2.76
N GLU A 592 8.91 25.31 -1.95
CA GLU A 592 8.72 25.76 -0.56
C GLU A 592 8.19 27.20 -0.50
N SER A 593 8.69 28.09 -1.36
CA SER A 593 8.27 29.49 -1.39
C SER A 593 6.83 29.71 -1.88
N SER A 594 6.32 28.90 -2.81
CA SER A 594 4.96 29.01 -3.36
C SER A 594 3.84 28.65 -2.38
N ASN A 595 4.18 28.25 -1.15
CA ASN A 595 3.26 27.85 -0.08
C ASN A 595 3.20 28.85 1.09
N LYS A 596 4.00 29.92 1.04
CA LYS A 596 3.89 31.08 1.95
C LYS A 596 3.18 32.20 1.21
#